data_AF-A0A0Q6UKE2-F1
#
_entry.id   AF-A0A0Q6UKE2-F1
#
_cell.length_a   1.000
_cell.length_b   1.000
_cell.length_c   1.000
_cell.angle_alpha   90.00
_cell.angle_beta   90.00
_cell.angle_gamma   90.00
#
_symmetry.space_group_name_H-M   'P 1'
#
loop_
_entity.id
_entity.type
_entity.pdbx_description
1 polymer ?
#
loop_
_entity_poly.entity_id
_entity_poly.type
_entity_poly.pdbx_seq_one_letter_code
_entity_poly.pdbx_strand_id
1 'polypeptide(L)'
;MKPMTSRRNLIVGLAGGALLPALARAGEPEIVKGRKGGPNMIKGAPPKLDFGGGLVIPMNSSIFKALWEGEDRWITYGRALSVQKTRAMGQAEDAAVGKMKLMLLTLVFAPDRLERFENCGWKLKSESTIDLVKGDIALPGRPVMPTVDEVSGQIGQVPEGGSVGDPAFHAITGYMVMKKDAPLEYIKKKAQLLSEAAPS
;
A
#
# COMPACT_ATOMS: atom_id res chain seq x y z
N MET A 1 15.72 85.24 13.63
CA MET A 1 14.65 84.89 14.60
C MET A 1 14.43 83.39 14.59
N LYS A 2 14.58 82.73 15.74
CA LYS A 2 14.06 81.38 16.03
C LYS A 2 12.56 81.50 16.38
N PRO A 3 11.75 80.41 16.47
CA PRO A 3 11.88 79.07 15.91
C PRO A 3 10.58 78.58 15.24
N MET A 4 10.63 77.46 14.50
CA MET A 4 9.43 76.67 14.24
C MET A 4 9.79 75.20 14.42
N THR A 5 9.41 74.63 15.55
CA THR A 5 9.41 73.17 15.77
C THR A 5 7.98 72.80 16.13
N SER A 6 7.29 72.11 15.23
CA SER A 6 6.06 71.42 15.59
C SER A 6 6.17 69.97 15.12
N ARG A 7 6.15 69.09 16.12
CA ARG A 7 6.06 67.64 16.02
C ARG A 7 4.63 67.29 15.62
N ARG A 8 4.45 66.32 14.71
CA ARG A 8 3.60 65.13 14.91
C ARG A 8 3.48 64.28 13.64
N ASN A 9 3.87 63.03 13.83
CA ASN A 9 3.19 61.82 13.36
C ASN A 9 3.35 61.44 11.88
N LEU A 10 4.47 60.76 11.65
CA LEU A 10 4.63 59.62 10.76
C LEU A 10 3.60 58.53 11.11
N ILE A 11 2.92 57.98 10.10
CA ILE A 11 2.54 56.57 9.87
C ILE A 11 1.36 56.59 8.88
N VAL A 12 1.64 56.40 7.59
CA VAL A 12 0.72 55.74 6.65
C VAL A 12 1.58 55.07 5.57
N GLY A 13 1.37 53.76 5.38
CA GLY A 13 1.56 53.12 4.08
C GLY A 13 2.73 52.16 3.95
N LEU A 14 2.54 50.90 4.35
CA LEU A 14 3.17 49.78 3.64
C LEU A 14 2.10 48.73 3.34
N ALA A 15 1.50 48.87 2.15
CA ALA A 15 0.80 47.79 1.49
C ALA A 15 1.87 46.93 0.79
N GLY A 16 2.20 45.79 1.38
CA GLY A 16 3.02 44.75 0.77
C GLY A 16 2.27 43.43 0.89
N GLY A 17 1.67 42.98 -0.21
CA GLY A 17 0.86 41.77 -0.26
C GLY A 17 1.63 40.55 0.20
N ALA A 18 1.17 39.94 1.29
CA ALA A 18 1.62 38.62 1.70
C ALA A 18 1.00 37.57 0.76
N LEU A 19 1.85 36.94 -0.03
CA LEU A 19 1.54 35.70 -0.75
C LEU A 19 1.11 34.65 0.28
N LEU A 20 -0.17 34.25 0.22
CA LEU A 20 -0.67 33.12 0.99
C LEU A 20 0.05 31.84 0.51
N PRO A 21 0.57 30.99 1.41
CA PRO A 21 1.00 29.67 1.03
C PRO A 21 -0.24 28.85 0.67
N ALA A 22 -0.30 28.38 -0.57
CA ALA A 22 -1.28 27.40 -1.00
C ALA A 22 -1.12 26.16 -0.12
N LEU A 23 -2.10 25.90 0.76
CA LEU A 23 -2.29 24.59 1.35
C LEU A 23 -2.49 23.60 0.20
N ALA A 24 -1.46 22.84 -0.12
CA ALA A 24 -1.59 21.62 -0.88
C ALA A 24 -2.49 20.68 -0.06
N ARG A 25 -3.78 20.63 -0.41
CA ARG A 25 -4.66 19.54 0.03
C ARG A 25 -4.03 18.25 -0.47
N ALA A 26 -3.47 17.48 0.45
CA ALA A 26 -3.25 16.06 0.26
C ALA A 26 -4.60 15.45 -0.11
N GLY A 27 -4.79 15.12 -1.39
CA GLY A 27 -5.96 14.37 -1.82
C GLY A 27 -5.97 13.04 -1.08
N GLU A 28 -7.10 12.69 -0.50
CA GLU A 28 -7.29 11.37 0.10
C GLU A 28 -6.94 10.29 -0.95
N PRO A 29 -6.28 9.19 -0.56
CA PRO A 29 -5.93 8.14 -1.51
C PRO A 29 -7.22 7.59 -2.13
N GLU A 30 -7.39 7.86 -3.43
CA GLU A 30 -8.55 7.41 -4.20
C GLU A 30 -8.56 5.87 -4.25
N ILE A 31 -9.39 5.26 -3.41
CA ILE A 31 -9.58 3.81 -3.34
C ILE A 31 -10.24 3.36 -4.65
N VAL A 32 -9.52 2.56 -5.44
CA VAL A 32 -10.10 1.98 -6.66
C VAL A 32 -11.12 0.91 -6.29
N LYS A 33 -12.39 1.31 -6.23
CA LYS A 33 -13.53 0.39 -6.12
C LYS A 33 -13.83 -0.25 -7.47
N GLY A 34 -14.22 -1.54 -7.43
CA GLY A 34 -14.79 -2.40 -8.51
C GLY A 34 -15.54 -1.63 -9.62
N ARG A 35 -15.47 -2.08 -10.89
CA ARG A 35 -15.81 -1.26 -12.07
C ARG A 35 -17.10 -0.42 -11.91
N LYS A 36 -17.13 0.87 -12.26
CA LYS A 36 -16.37 1.51 -13.35
C LYS A 36 -14.88 1.84 -13.11
N GLY A 37 -14.23 1.45 -12.01
CA GLY A 37 -12.76 1.35 -11.95
C GLY A 37 -12.09 0.01 -11.56
N GLY A 38 -12.71 -0.87 -10.79
CA GLY A 38 -12.04 -2.05 -10.20
C GLY A 38 -12.42 -3.43 -10.76
N PRO A 39 -11.94 -4.52 -10.13
CA PRO A 39 -11.95 -5.85 -10.72
C PRO A 39 -13.34 -6.51 -10.75
N ASN A 40 -13.53 -7.39 -11.73
CA ASN A 40 -14.70 -8.25 -11.85
C ASN A 40 -14.46 -9.57 -11.11
N MET A 41 -15.43 -10.01 -10.31
CA MET A 41 -15.38 -11.32 -9.69
C MET A 41 -15.86 -12.39 -10.67
N ILE A 42 -14.98 -13.32 -11.04
CA ILE A 42 -15.30 -14.52 -11.80
C ILE A 42 -15.64 -15.64 -10.82
N LYS A 43 -16.86 -16.17 -10.92
CA LYS A 43 -17.32 -17.31 -10.11
C LYS A 43 -16.51 -18.56 -10.42
N GLY A 44 -16.20 -19.37 -9.41
CA GLY A 44 -15.43 -20.60 -9.54
C GLY A 44 -14.97 -21.13 -8.18
N ALA A 45 -14.16 -22.20 -8.19
CA ALA A 45 -13.54 -22.79 -7.01
C ALA A 45 -12.03 -22.98 -7.27
N PRO A 46 -11.16 -22.01 -6.88
CA PRO A 46 -11.48 -20.76 -6.18
C PRO A 46 -12.08 -19.69 -7.12
N PRO A 47 -12.82 -18.70 -6.58
CA PRO A 47 -13.21 -17.52 -7.34
C PRO A 47 -11.97 -16.72 -7.78
N LYS A 48 -12.09 -15.92 -8.83
CA LYS A 48 -10.98 -15.12 -9.38
C LYS A 48 -11.37 -13.65 -9.52
N LEU A 49 -10.42 -12.76 -9.35
CA LEU A 49 -10.54 -11.33 -9.60
C LEU A 49 -9.90 -11.00 -10.93
N ASP A 50 -10.69 -10.50 -11.87
CA ASP A 50 -10.21 -10.04 -13.16
C ASP A 50 -10.10 -8.51 -13.17
N PHE A 51 -8.88 -8.01 -13.26
CA PHE A 51 -8.57 -6.59 -13.36
C PHE A 51 -8.46 -6.10 -14.81
N GLY A 52 -8.61 -6.98 -15.80
CA GLY A 52 -8.28 -6.73 -17.20
C GLY A 52 -6.76 -6.71 -17.47
N GLY A 53 -6.37 -6.62 -18.75
CA GLY A 53 -4.95 -6.54 -19.15
C GLY A 53 -4.13 -7.74 -18.68
N GLY A 54 -4.68 -8.95 -18.79
CA GLY A 54 -4.05 -10.21 -18.40
C GLY A 54 -3.99 -10.48 -16.89
N LEU A 55 -4.46 -9.57 -16.04
CA LEU A 55 -4.35 -9.67 -14.58
C LEU A 55 -5.58 -10.37 -13.97
N VAL A 56 -5.47 -11.69 -13.79
CA VAL A 56 -6.52 -12.53 -13.20
C VAL A 56 -5.98 -13.25 -11.97
N ILE A 57 -6.44 -12.84 -10.79
CA ILE A 57 -5.89 -13.24 -9.49
C ILE A 57 -6.85 -14.22 -8.79
N PRO A 58 -6.41 -15.41 -8.35
CA PRO A 58 -7.23 -16.34 -7.58
C PRO A 58 -7.47 -15.80 -6.17
N MET A 59 -8.72 -15.88 -5.71
CA MET A 59 -9.13 -15.55 -4.34
C MET A 59 -8.93 -16.74 -3.42
N ASN A 60 -7.67 -17.12 -3.21
CA ASN A 60 -7.25 -18.13 -2.24
C ASN A 60 -6.00 -17.65 -1.48
N SER A 61 -5.39 -18.49 -0.64
CA SER A 61 -4.23 -18.11 0.18
C SER A 61 -3.01 -17.64 -0.62
N SER A 62 -2.90 -18.00 -1.90
CA SER A 62 -1.79 -17.60 -2.76
C SER A 62 -1.77 -16.11 -3.09
N ILE A 63 -2.92 -15.41 -2.97
CA ILE A 63 -3.02 -13.97 -3.19
C ILE A 63 -2.02 -13.17 -2.35
N PHE A 64 -1.69 -13.70 -1.15
CA PHE A 64 -0.75 -13.10 -0.22
C PHE A 64 0.70 -13.52 -0.45
N LYS A 65 1.00 -14.41 -1.37
CA LYS A 65 2.36 -14.94 -1.60
C LYS A 65 3.03 -14.40 -2.86
N ALA A 66 2.31 -13.64 -3.68
CA ALA A 66 2.76 -13.23 -4.99
C ALA A 66 2.70 -11.71 -5.22
N LEU A 67 3.55 -11.26 -6.14
CA LEU A 67 3.42 -10.01 -6.88
C LEU A 67 2.68 -10.30 -8.17
N TRP A 68 1.50 -9.74 -8.34
CA TRP A 68 0.65 -9.96 -9.49
C TRP A 68 0.90 -8.90 -10.56
N GLU A 69 1.14 -9.34 -11.78
CA GLU A 69 1.55 -8.56 -12.94
C GLU A 69 0.42 -8.50 -13.98
N GLY A 70 -0.10 -7.31 -14.22
CA GLY A 70 -0.86 -7.02 -15.44
C GLY A 70 0.03 -6.40 -16.51
N GLU A 71 -0.55 -6.11 -17.67
CA GLU A 71 0.11 -5.39 -18.76
C GLU A 71 0.66 -4.02 -18.29
N ASP A 72 -0.12 -3.27 -17.51
CA ASP A 72 0.13 -1.87 -17.15
C ASP A 72 0.32 -1.63 -15.65
N ARG A 73 0.19 -2.66 -14.80
CA ARG A 73 0.17 -2.51 -13.34
C ARG A 73 0.73 -3.71 -12.59
N TRP A 74 1.07 -3.47 -11.33
CA TRP A 74 1.44 -4.47 -10.33
C TRP A 74 0.44 -4.43 -9.17
N ILE A 75 0.11 -5.58 -8.59
CA ILE A 75 -0.73 -5.69 -7.39
C ILE A 75 -0.11 -6.67 -6.37
N THR A 76 -0.12 -6.29 -5.10
CA THR A 76 0.13 -7.19 -3.96
C THR A 76 -1.02 -7.11 -2.97
N TYR A 77 -1.16 -8.13 -2.11
CA TYR A 77 -2.17 -8.11 -1.05
C TYR A 77 -1.54 -8.28 0.33
N GLY A 78 -2.13 -7.58 1.29
CA GLY A 78 -1.86 -7.69 2.71
C GLY A 78 -3.09 -8.14 3.47
N ARG A 79 -2.86 -8.70 4.65
CA ARG A 79 -3.91 -9.11 5.59
C ARG A 79 -3.49 -8.80 7.02
N ALA A 80 -4.44 -8.51 7.88
CA ALA A 80 -4.19 -8.29 9.30
C ALA A 80 -5.40 -8.68 10.15
N LEU A 81 -5.14 -8.93 11.43
CA LEU A 81 -6.16 -9.21 12.45
C LEU A 81 -5.97 -8.23 13.61
N SER A 82 -7.02 -7.54 14.03
CA SER A 82 -6.97 -6.63 15.16
C SER A 82 -8.32 -6.48 15.85
N VAL A 83 -8.34 -6.19 17.15
CA VAL A 83 -9.58 -5.84 17.89
C VAL A 83 -10.17 -4.49 17.47
N GLN A 84 -9.44 -3.70 16.68
CA GLN A 84 -9.92 -2.43 16.13
C GLN A 84 -9.94 -2.47 14.60
N LYS A 85 -11.11 -2.22 14.01
CA LYS A 85 -11.33 -2.21 12.55
C LYS A 85 -10.33 -1.34 11.79
N THR A 86 -10.14 -0.09 12.22
CA THR A 86 -9.22 0.87 11.57
C THR A 86 -7.77 0.37 11.63
N ARG A 87 -7.38 -0.23 12.76
CA ARG A 87 -6.04 -0.80 12.92
C ARG A 87 -5.81 -2.00 12.03
N ALA A 88 -6.79 -2.91 11.94
CA ALA A 88 -6.72 -4.05 11.02
C ALA A 88 -6.55 -3.57 9.57
N MET A 89 -7.35 -2.58 9.14
CA MET A 89 -7.26 -2.01 7.80
C MET A 89 -5.88 -1.40 7.51
N GLY A 90 -5.38 -0.53 8.40
CA GLY A 90 -4.06 0.10 8.23
C GLY A 90 -2.93 -0.93 8.17
N GLN A 91 -2.95 -1.93 9.06
CA GLN A 91 -1.94 -2.99 9.07
C GLN A 91 -1.98 -3.87 7.82
N ALA A 92 -3.17 -4.14 7.27
CA ALA A 92 -3.30 -4.86 6.02
C ALA A 92 -2.73 -4.04 4.84
N GLU A 93 -2.92 -2.72 4.85
CA GLU A 93 -2.37 -1.82 3.83
C GLU A 93 -0.84 -1.75 3.91
N ASP A 94 -0.29 -1.55 5.11
CA ASP A 94 1.16 -1.55 5.35
C ASP A 94 1.80 -2.86 4.89
N ALA A 95 1.14 -4.00 5.17
CA ALA A 95 1.60 -5.31 4.71
C ALA A 95 1.57 -5.45 3.18
N ALA A 96 0.55 -4.90 2.50
CA ALA A 96 0.47 -4.90 1.05
C ALA A 96 1.56 -4.02 0.43
N VAL A 97 1.78 -2.80 0.96
CA VAL A 97 2.80 -1.85 0.53
C VAL A 97 4.21 -2.43 0.73
N GLY A 98 4.50 -2.95 1.93
CA GLY A 98 5.80 -3.54 2.23
C GLY A 98 6.12 -4.71 1.30
N LYS A 99 5.14 -5.57 1.04
CA LYS A 99 5.29 -6.67 0.07
C LYS A 99 5.55 -6.17 -1.35
N MET A 100 4.83 -5.14 -1.79
CA MET A 100 5.05 -4.54 -3.12
C MET A 100 6.50 -4.11 -3.28
N LYS A 101 7.02 -3.38 -2.30
CA LYS A 101 8.42 -2.90 -2.30
C LYS A 101 9.40 -4.05 -2.39
N LEU A 102 9.32 -5.01 -1.47
CA LEU A 102 10.27 -6.14 -1.41
C LEU A 102 10.24 -7.01 -2.66
N MET A 103 9.04 -7.30 -3.19
CA MET A 103 8.90 -8.12 -4.39
C MET A 103 9.43 -7.41 -5.64
N LEU A 104 9.16 -6.10 -5.80
CA LEU A 104 9.67 -5.33 -6.92
C LEU A 104 11.19 -5.14 -6.85
N LEU A 105 11.74 -4.91 -5.66
CA LEU A 105 13.19 -4.88 -5.46
C LEU A 105 13.82 -6.23 -5.82
N THR A 106 13.20 -7.34 -5.38
CA THR A 106 13.68 -8.68 -5.71
C THR A 106 13.60 -8.93 -7.23
N LEU A 107 12.51 -8.54 -7.88
CA LEU A 107 12.35 -8.67 -9.34
C LEU A 107 13.42 -7.89 -10.12
N VAL A 108 13.88 -6.75 -9.61
CA VAL A 108 14.89 -5.91 -10.29
C VAL A 108 16.33 -6.34 -9.99
N PHE A 109 16.63 -6.73 -8.75
CA PHE A 109 18.00 -6.96 -8.29
C PHE A 109 18.38 -8.43 -8.12
N ALA A 110 17.40 -9.33 -7.95
CA ALA A 110 17.61 -10.77 -7.82
C ALA A 110 16.45 -11.57 -8.47
N PRO A 111 16.16 -11.35 -9.77
CA PRO A 111 15.01 -11.95 -10.44
C PRO A 111 15.04 -13.48 -10.44
N ASP A 112 16.24 -14.07 -10.37
CA ASP A 112 16.47 -15.51 -10.28
C ASP A 112 15.90 -16.15 -9.02
N ARG A 113 15.66 -15.37 -7.95
CA ARG A 113 14.98 -15.83 -6.72
C ARG A 113 13.47 -15.94 -6.88
N LEU A 114 12.92 -15.38 -7.96
CA LEU A 114 11.50 -15.43 -8.27
C LEU A 114 11.21 -16.42 -9.39
N GLU A 115 10.02 -17.02 -9.34
CA GLU A 115 9.46 -17.82 -10.42
C GLU A 115 8.07 -17.33 -10.79
N ARG A 116 7.69 -17.58 -12.05
CA ARG A 116 6.32 -17.35 -12.50
C ARG A 116 5.39 -18.26 -11.73
N PHE A 117 4.33 -17.66 -11.21
CA PHE A 117 3.29 -18.35 -10.49
C PHE A 117 1.96 -18.08 -11.18
N GLU A 118 1.28 -19.15 -11.59
CA GLU A 118 0.12 -19.05 -12.46
C GLU A 118 0.43 -18.22 -13.73
N ASN A 119 -0.57 -17.59 -14.32
CA ASN A 119 -0.42 -16.84 -15.57
C ASN A 119 0.09 -15.41 -15.37
N CYS A 120 0.00 -14.87 -14.15
CA CYS A 120 0.26 -13.45 -13.90
C CYS A 120 0.95 -13.16 -12.56
N GLY A 121 1.43 -14.16 -11.83
CA GLY A 121 2.11 -13.97 -10.54
C GLY A 121 3.62 -14.13 -10.62
N TRP A 122 4.31 -13.52 -9.67
CA TRP A 122 5.69 -13.82 -9.29
C TRP A 122 5.71 -14.22 -7.83
N LYS A 123 6.34 -15.35 -7.51
CA LYS A 123 6.56 -15.80 -6.12
C LYS A 123 8.02 -16.14 -5.88
N LEU A 124 8.44 -16.15 -4.61
CA LEU A 124 9.76 -16.65 -4.22
C LEU A 124 9.84 -18.15 -4.45
N LYS A 125 10.94 -18.60 -5.05
CA LYS A 125 11.24 -20.04 -5.23
C LYS A 125 11.43 -20.76 -3.91
N SER A 126 12.07 -20.10 -2.94
CA SER A 126 12.40 -20.68 -1.63
C SER A 126 11.23 -20.68 -0.66
N GLU A 127 10.14 -19.96 -0.97
CA GLU A 127 9.04 -19.63 -0.05
C GLU A 127 9.44 -18.89 1.24
N SER A 128 10.73 -18.54 1.40
CA SER A 128 11.26 -17.84 2.57
C SER A 128 11.40 -16.35 2.30
N THR A 129 10.76 -15.53 3.15
CA THR A 129 10.82 -14.06 3.03
C THR A 129 12.22 -13.49 3.34
N ILE A 130 13.12 -14.30 3.91
CA ILE A 130 14.52 -13.91 4.17
C ILE A 130 15.26 -13.67 2.85
N ASP A 131 14.89 -14.38 1.78
CA ASP A 131 15.55 -14.29 0.47
C ASP A 131 15.11 -13.09 -0.36
N LEU A 132 14.14 -12.32 0.14
CA LEU A 132 13.74 -11.05 -0.47
C LEU A 132 14.88 -10.03 -0.39
N VAL A 133 15.04 -9.27 -1.46
CA VAL A 133 15.94 -8.12 -1.47
C VAL A 133 15.40 -7.06 -0.52
N LYS A 134 16.17 -6.78 0.54
CA LYS A 134 15.82 -5.79 1.56
C LYS A 134 16.24 -4.39 1.12
N GLY A 135 15.33 -3.45 1.29
CA GLY A 135 15.55 -2.07 0.90
C GLY A 135 14.26 -1.28 0.96
N ASP A 136 14.33 -0.04 0.52
CA ASP A 136 13.16 0.81 0.39
C ASP A 136 13.10 1.47 -0.99
N ILE A 137 11.88 1.81 -1.39
CA ILE A 137 11.57 2.59 -2.57
C ILE A 137 10.22 3.30 -2.38
N ALA A 138 10.18 4.58 -2.74
CA ALA A 138 8.91 5.30 -2.85
C ALA A 138 8.13 4.80 -4.07
N LEU A 139 6.88 4.39 -3.86
CA LEU A 139 6.01 3.89 -4.92
C LEU A 139 4.74 4.76 -5.00
N PRO A 140 4.35 5.23 -6.19
CA PRO A 140 3.12 5.98 -6.41
C PRO A 140 1.92 5.02 -6.57
N GLY A 141 1.69 4.19 -5.56
CA GLY A 141 0.59 3.24 -5.55
C GLY A 141 -0.60 3.68 -4.70
N ARG A 142 -1.67 2.90 -4.77
CA ARG A 142 -2.93 3.14 -4.07
C ARG A 142 -3.58 1.85 -3.57
N PRO A 143 -4.30 1.90 -2.43
CA PRO A 143 -5.04 0.75 -1.95
C PRO A 143 -6.17 0.36 -2.93
N VAL A 144 -6.41 -0.94 -3.07
CA VAL A 144 -7.47 -1.51 -3.90
C VAL A 144 -8.21 -2.59 -3.15
N MET A 145 -9.53 -2.59 -3.24
CA MET A 145 -10.42 -3.54 -2.54
C MET A 145 -10.12 -3.74 -1.05
N PRO A 146 -10.21 -2.70 -0.22
CA PRO A 146 -10.23 -2.88 1.21
C PRO A 146 -11.49 -3.67 1.61
N THR A 147 -11.30 -4.84 2.20
CA THR A 147 -12.35 -5.68 2.79
C THR A 147 -12.02 -5.94 4.25
N VAL A 148 -13.03 -5.85 5.12
CA VAL A 148 -12.87 -6.17 6.53
C VAL A 148 -14.10 -6.87 7.05
N ASP A 149 -13.86 -8.04 7.62
CA ASP A 149 -14.89 -8.89 8.21
C ASP A 149 -14.73 -8.86 9.73
N GLU A 150 -15.84 -8.70 10.43
CA GLU A 150 -15.90 -8.88 11.87
C GLU A 150 -15.95 -10.37 12.18
N VAL A 151 -15.01 -10.82 12.98
CA VAL A 151 -14.87 -12.17 13.49
C VAL A 151 -15.29 -12.12 14.96
N SER A 152 -16.56 -12.42 15.22
CA SER A 152 -17.06 -12.64 16.58
C SER A 152 -16.37 -13.86 17.18
N GLY A 153 -15.80 -13.72 18.38
CA GLY A 153 -15.03 -14.77 19.05
C GLY A 153 -15.83 -16.07 19.26
N GLN A 154 -15.67 -17.02 18.35
CA GLN A 154 -15.70 -18.44 18.66
C GLN A 154 -14.34 -19.05 18.27
N ILE A 155 -13.30 -18.64 18.98
CA ILE A 155 -12.07 -19.42 19.06
C ILE A 155 -12.06 -20.03 20.45
N GLY A 156 -12.50 -21.29 20.54
CA GLY A 156 -12.53 -22.09 21.76
C GLY A 156 -13.88 -22.10 22.46
N GLN A 157 -14.34 -23.30 22.81
CA GLN A 157 -15.50 -23.56 23.65
C GLN A 157 -15.57 -22.55 24.81
N VAL A 158 -16.69 -21.85 24.95
CA VAL A 158 -16.99 -21.10 26.17
C VAL A 158 -17.39 -22.15 27.21
N PRO A 159 -16.59 -22.41 28.26
CA PRO A 159 -17.09 -23.16 29.42
C PRO A 159 -18.21 -22.32 30.04
N GLU A 160 -19.28 -22.93 30.55
CA GLU A 160 -20.37 -22.22 31.22
C GLU A 160 -19.81 -21.19 32.21
N GLY A 161 -19.94 -19.89 31.87
CA GLY A 161 -19.41 -18.77 32.66
C GLY A 161 -18.37 -17.86 31.98
N GLY A 162 -17.91 -18.14 30.76
CA GLY A 162 -16.94 -17.28 30.05
C GLY A 162 -17.56 -16.05 29.38
N SER A 163 -16.96 -14.87 29.57
CA SER A 163 -17.34 -13.62 28.87
C SER A 163 -17.18 -13.78 27.36
N VAL A 164 -18.11 -13.22 26.59
CA VAL A 164 -17.99 -13.04 25.15
C VAL A 164 -16.69 -12.26 24.89
N GLY A 165 -15.75 -12.85 24.17
CA GLY A 165 -14.52 -12.15 23.80
C GLY A 165 -14.82 -10.96 22.90
N ASP A 166 -14.06 -9.86 23.05
CA ASP A 166 -14.20 -8.69 22.20
C ASP A 166 -14.12 -9.07 20.70
N PRO A 167 -14.91 -8.44 19.82
CA PRO A 167 -14.88 -8.74 18.40
C PRO A 167 -13.49 -8.45 17.81
N ALA A 168 -12.99 -9.38 16.98
CA ALA A 168 -11.77 -9.18 16.20
C ALA A 168 -12.14 -8.86 14.75
N PHE A 169 -11.31 -8.08 14.05
CA PHE A 169 -11.52 -7.70 12.66
C PHE A 169 -10.42 -8.28 11.78
N HIS A 170 -10.79 -9.08 10.79
CA HIS A 170 -9.89 -9.58 9.77
C HIS A 170 -9.98 -8.69 8.54
N ALA A 171 -8.89 -7.99 8.22
CA ALA A 171 -8.81 -7.08 7.08
C ALA A 171 -7.92 -7.66 5.99
N ILE A 172 -8.32 -7.44 4.73
CA ILE A 172 -7.57 -7.73 3.52
C ILE A 172 -7.60 -6.47 2.65
N THR A 173 -6.48 -6.11 2.05
CA THR A 173 -6.41 -5.02 1.07
C THR A 173 -5.31 -5.29 0.05
N GLY A 174 -5.54 -4.85 -1.17
CA GLY A 174 -4.53 -4.83 -2.22
C GLY A 174 -3.81 -3.49 -2.26
N TYR A 175 -2.60 -3.47 -2.80
CA TYR A 175 -1.88 -2.25 -3.16
C TYR A 175 -1.48 -2.32 -4.63
N MET A 176 -1.86 -1.31 -5.40
CA MET A 176 -1.66 -1.28 -6.85
C MET A 176 -0.70 -0.16 -7.25
N VAL A 177 0.28 -0.48 -8.08
CA VAL A 177 1.22 0.48 -8.68
C VAL A 177 1.14 0.38 -10.21
N MET A 178 0.99 1.51 -10.89
CA MET A 178 1.00 1.52 -12.36
C MET A 178 2.45 1.49 -12.87
N LYS A 179 2.73 0.64 -13.86
CA LYS A 179 4.07 0.50 -14.48
C LYS A 179 4.56 1.79 -15.13
N LYS A 180 3.66 2.62 -15.66
CA LYS A 180 4.02 3.94 -16.22
C LYS A 180 4.55 4.91 -15.17
N ASP A 181 4.12 4.77 -13.92
CA ASP A 181 4.48 5.67 -12.83
C ASP A 181 5.69 5.13 -12.03
N ALA A 182 5.91 3.81 -12.04
CA ALA A 182 7.10 3.17 -11.49
C ALA A 182 7.60 2.02 -12.40
N PRO A 183 8.23 2.35 -13.55
CA PRO A 183 8.84 1.33 -14.41
C PRO A 183 10.03 0.67 -13.70
N LEU A 184 10.44 -0.53 -14.11
CA LEU A 184 11.56 -1.24 -13.48
C LEU A 184 12.86 -0.41 -13.48
N GLU A 185 13.09 0.40 -14.50
CA GLU A 185 14.22 1.35 -14.56
C GLU A 185 14.15 2.45 -13.50
N TYR A 186 12.94 2.94 -13.17
CA TYR A 186 12.76 3.85 -12.04
C TYR A 186 13.12 3.14 -10.73
N ILE A 187 12.68 1.90 -10.58
CA ILE A 187 12.92 1.09 -9.38
C ILE A 187 14.42 0.88 -9.18
N LYS A 188 15.12 0.46 -10.23
CA LYS A 188 16.57 0.27 -10.22
C LYS A 188 17.34 1.53 -9.83
N LYS A 189 16.89 2.70 -10.29
CA LYS A 189 17.57 3.99 -10.05
C LYS A 189 17.24 4.63 -8.69
N LYS A 190 16.07 4.33 -8.11
CA LYS A 190 15.57 5.00 -6.89
C LYS A 190 15.59 4.10 -5.66
N ALA A 191 15.82 2.81 -5.82
CA ALA A 191 15.94 1.87 -4.71
C ALA A 191 17.08 2.25 -3.75
N GLN A 192 16.80 2.14 -2.47
CA GLN A 192 17.77 2.24 -1.39
C GLN A 192 17.91 0.85 -0.76
N LEU A 193 18.90 0.09 -1.23
CA LEU A 193 19.13 -1.25 -0.72
C LEU A 193 19.74 -1.18 0.68
N LEU A 194 19.27 -2.02 1.58
CA LEU A 194 19.99 -2.29 2.81
C LEU A 194 21.15 -3.20 2.41
N SER A 195 22.39 -2.74 2.58
CA SER A 195 23.57 -3.57 2.37
C SER A 195 23.35 -4.90 3.09
N GLU A 196 23.47 -6.03 2.39
CA GLU A 196 23.38 -7.35 3.00
C GLU A 196 24.29 -7.33 4.25
N ALA A 197 23.71 -7.54 5.43
CA ALA A 197 24.49 -8.06 6.53
C ALA A 197 25.01 -9.39 6.00
N ALA A 198 26.31 -9.41 5.69
CA ALA A 198 26.99 -10.54 5.08
C ALA A 198 26.58 -11.82 5.81
N PRO A 199 26.30 -12.93 5.10
CA PRO A 199 26.17 -14.21 5.76
C PRO A 199 27.46 -14.46 6.57
N SER A 200 27.27 -14.67 7.86
CA SER A 200 28.34 -15.04 8.81
C SER A 200 28.83 -16.45 8.53
#